data_AF-A0A3D5HIU9-F1
#
_entry.id   AF-A0A3D5HIU9-F1
#
_cell.length_a   1.000
_cell.length_b   1.000
_cell.length_c   1.000
_cell.angle_alpha   90.00
_cell.angle_beta   90.00
_cell.angle_gamma   90.00
#
_symmetry.space_group_name_H-M   'P 1'
#
loop_
_entity.id
_entity.type
_entity.pdbx_description
1 polymer ?
#
loop_
_entity_poly.entity_id
_entity_poly.type
_entity_poly.pdbx_seq_one_letter_code
_entity_poly.pdbx_strand_id
1 'polypeptide(L)' 'MGIATDLILLVVSAFFSGLLMQRLGQPLILGYILTGIAFGPYTGGFALTSVHEIELLAEIGVA' A
#
# COMPACT_ATOMS: atom_id res chain seq x y z
N MET A 1 13.39 -9.43 0.35
CA MET A 1 13.32 -8.04 -0.18
C MET A 1 13.73 -7.12 0.96
N GLY A 2 14.40 -6.00 0.70
CA GLY A 2 14.68 -5.02 1.77
C GLY A 2 13.46 -4.13 2.02
N ILE A 3 13.35 -3.52 3.21
CA ILE A 3 12.23 -2.64 3.57
C ILE A 3 12.00 -1.50 2.58
N ALA A 4 13.08 -0.97 2.01
CA ALA A 4 13.01 0.10 1.02
C ALA A 4 12.29 -0.36 -0.25
N THR A 5 12.54 -1.60 -0.70
CA THR A 5 11.87 -2.17 -1.87
C THR A 5 10.38 -2.32 -1.63
N ASP A 6 10.02 -2.88 -0.46
CA ASP A 6 8.62 -3.08 -0.07
C ASP A 6 7.88 -1.75 0.03
N LEU A 7 8.51 -0.72 0.61
CA LEU A 7 7.94 0.62 0.73
C LEU A 7 7.78 1.32 -0.63
N ILE A 8 8.78 1.22 -1.51
CA ILE A 8 8.69 1.76 -2.88
C ILE A 8 7.53 1.10 -3.63
N LEU A 9 7.41 -0.23 -3.56
CA LEU A 9 6.31 -0.95 -4.18
C LEU A 9 4.97 -0.48 -3.64
N LEU A 10 4.84 -0.34 -2.32
CA LEU A 10 3.60 0.08 -1.68
C LEU A 10 3.21 1.51 -2.07
N VAL A 11 4.15 2.45 -2.04
CA VAL A 11 3.92 3.87 -2.41
C VAL A 11 3.57 4.00 -3.89
N VAL A 12 4.30 3.34 -4.78
CA VAL A 12 4.05 3.40 -6.24
C VAL A 12 2.68 2.79 -6.56
N SER A 13 2.39 1.62 -5.99
CA SER A 13 1.10 0.94 -6.20
C SER A 13 -0.07 1.73 -5.65
N ALA A 14 0.09 2.34 -4.47
CA ALA A 14 -0.90 3.20 -3.83
C ALA A 14 -1.16 4.45 -4.68
N PHE A 15 -0.12 5.07 -5.24
CA PHE A 15 -0.24 6.22 -6.12
C PHE A 15 -1.05 5.89 -7.38
N PHE A 16 -0.71 4.80 -8.07
CA PHE A 16 -1.43 4.41 -9.29
C PHE A 16 -2.88 3.99 -9.00
N SER A 17 -3.11 3.25 -7.92
CA SER A 17 -4.46 2.84 -7.51
C SER A 17 -5.32 4.04 -7.09
N GLY A 18 -4.74 5.01 -6.39
CA GLY A 18 -5.38 6.29 -6.07
C GLY A 18 -5.72 7.07 -7.34
N LEU A 19 -4.78 7.22 -8.27
CA LEU A 19 -5.01 7.92 -9.54
C LEU A 19 -6.11 7.26 -10.36
N LEU A 20 -6.13 5.91 -10.41
CA LEU A 20 -7.19 5.14 -11.06
C LEU A 20 -8.56 5.44 -10.41
N MET A 21 -8.62 5.43 -9.09
CA MET A 21 -9.85 5.69 -8.34
C MET A 21 -10.35 7.13 -8.56
N GLN A 22 -9.44 8.11 -8.59
CA GLN A 22 -9.74 9.50 -8.92
C GLN A 22 -10.32 9.64 -10.33
N ARG A 23 -9.74 8.95 -11.31
CA ARG A 23 -10.20 8.94 -12.71
C ARG A 23 -11.59 8.35 -12.84
N LEU A 24 -11.95 7.39 -11.99
CA LEU A 24 -13.28 6.78 -11.92
C LEU A 24 -14.31 7.65 -11.15
N GLY A 25 -13.91 8.81 -10.63
CA GLY A 25 -14.77 9.67 -9.81
C GLY A 25 -15.05 9.13 -8.41
N GLN A 26 -14.27 8.13 -7.98
CA GLN A 26 -14.40 7.49 -6.68
C GLN A 26 -13.45 8.12 -5.66
N PRO A 27 -13.74 8.01 -4.35
CA PRO A 27 -12.84 8.51 -3.31
C PRO A 27 -11.44 7.88 -3.40
N LEU A 28 -10.40 8.74 -3.41
CA LEU A 28 -8.99 8.34 -3.48
C LEU A 28 -8.61 7.26 -2.46
N ILE A 29 -9.18 7.34 -1.25
CA ILE A 29 -8.89 6.41 -0.16
C ILE A 29 -9.23 4.96 -0.51
N LEU A 30 -10.21 4.72 -1.38
CA LEU A 30 -10.52 3.37 -1.85
C LEU A 30 -9.36 2.79 -2.66
N GLY A 31 -8.62 3.61 -3.42
CA GLY A 31 -7.42 3.18 -4.13
C GLY A 31 -6.29 2.75 -3.19
N TYR A 32 -6.12 3.47 -2.07
CA TYR A 32 -5.15 3.11 -1.03
C TYR A 32 -5.55 1.81 -0.31
N ILE A 33 -6.84 1.64 0.02
CA ILE A 33 -7.37 0.41 0.63
C ILE A 33 -7.20 -0.77 -0.31
N LEU A 34 -7.51 -0.62 -1.61
CA LEU A 34 -7.30 -1.68 -2.61
C LEU A 34 -5.83 -2.10 -2.70
N THR A 35 -4.91 -1.14 -2.60
CA THR A 35 -3.48 -1.43 -2.54
C THR A 35 -3.15 -2.26 -1.30
N GLY A 36 -3.61 -1.84 -0.12
CA GLY A 36 -3.41 -2.60 1.12
C GLY A 36 -4.00 -4.01 1.07
N ILE A 37 -5.17 -4.18 0.44
CA ILE A 37 -5.77 -5.49 0.19
C ILE A 37 -4.91 -6.32 -0.76
N ALA A 38 -4.42 -5.75 -1.86
CA ALA A 38 -3.60 -6.46 -2.85
C ALA A 38 -2.23 -6.92 -2.31
N PHE A 39 -1.63 -6.12 -1.42
CA PHE A 39 -0.35 -6.43 -0.76
C PHE A 39 -0.52 -7.09 0.62
N GLY A 40 -1.76 -7.40 1.00
CA GLY A 40 -2.08 -8.01 2.28
C GLY A 40 -1.69 -9.48 2.36
N PRO A 41 -1.46 -10.02 3.58
CA PRO A 41 -0.99 -11.39 3.78
C PRO A 41 -1.99 -12.47 3.33
N TYR A 42 -3.27 -12.12 3.15
CA TYR A 42 -4.36 -13.07 2.88
C TYR A 42 -4.80 -13.15 1.41
N THR A 43 -4.31 -12.28 0.54
CA THR A 43 -4.78 -12.16 -0.87
C THR A 43 -3.85 -12.78 -1.90
N GLY A 44 -2.73 -13.39 -1.46
CA GLY A 44 -1.79 -14.07 -2.36
C GLY A 44 -1.02 -13.15 -3.31
N GLY A 45 -1.05 -11.82 -3.08
CA GLY A 45 -0.22 -10.86 -3.79
C GLY A 45 1.25 -10.89 -3.33
N PHE A 46 2.05 -9.93 -3.81
CA PHE A 46 3.44 -9.73 -3.39
C PHE A 46 3.52 -9.51 -1.88
N ALA A 47 3.69 -10.61 -1.12
CA ALA A 47 3.74 -10.56 0.32
C ALA A 47 4.92 -9.67 0.76
N LEU A 48 4.60 -8.63 1.51
CA LEU A 48 5.60 -7.78 2.14
C LEU A 48 6.45 -8.65 3.07
N THR A 49 7.77 -8.56 2.94
CA THR A 49 8.69 -9.37 3.75
C THR A 49 8.84 -8.76 5.14
N SER A 50 8.69 -7.45 5.26
CA SER A 50 8.91 -6.68 6.50
C SER A 50 7.65 -5.97 6.99
N VAL A 51 6.55 -6.72 7.22
CA VAL A 51 5.28 -6.16 7.70
C VAL A 51 5.44 -5.36 9.00
N HIS A 52 6.22 -5.89 9.96
CA HIS A 52 6.43 -5.22 11.26
C HIS A 52 7.14 -3.88 11.14
N GLU A 53 8.14 -3.77 10.27
CA GLU A 53 8.86 -2.51 10.06
C GLU A 53 7.97 -1.48 9.35
N ILE A 54 7.16 -1.94 8.38
CA ILE A 54 6.19 -1.08 7.70
C ILE A 54 5.11 -0.58 8.65
N GLU A 55 4.68 -1.41 9.62
CA GLU A 55 3.73 -1.02 10.67
C GLU A 55 4.29 0.11 11.54
N LEU A 56 5.55 0.03 11.98
CA LEU A 56 6.22 1.11 12.71
C LEU A 56 6.31 2.40 11.88
N LEU A 57 6.61 2.28 10.57
CA LEU A 57 6.62 3.43 9.68
C LEU A 57 5.21 4.02 9.47
N ALA A 58 4.17 3.19 9.45
CA ALA A 58 2.78 3.62 9.34
C ALA A 58 2.31 4.34 10.61
N GLU A 59 2.70 3.88 11.80
CA GLU A 59 2.43 4.57 13.06
C GLU A 59 3.01 5.99 13.06
N ILE A 60 4.26 6.15 12.59
CA ILE A 60 4.88 7.48 12.43
C ILE A 60 4.11 8.35 11.44
N GLY A 61 3.53 7.77 10.39
CA GLY A 61 2.75 8.51 9.39
C GLY A 61 1.34 8.91 9.84
N VAL A 62 0.78 8.23 10.84
CA VAL A 62 -0.55 8.52 11.41
C VAL A 62 -0.47 9.47 12.60
N ALA A 63 0.59 9.37 13.41
CA ALA A 63 0.85 10.23 14.56
C ALA A 63 1.11 11.69 14.17
#